data_AF-A0A2M7PMT7-F1
#
_entry.id   AF-A0A2M7PMT7-F1
#
_cell.length_a   1.000
_cell.length_b   1.000
_cell.length_c   1.000
_cell.angle_alpha   90.00
_cell.angle_beta   90.00
_cell.angle_gamma   90.00
#
_symmetry.space_group_name_H-M   'P 1'
#
loop_
_entity.id
_entity.type
_entity.pdbx_description
1 polymer ?
#
loop_
_entity_poly.entity_id
_entity_poly.type
_entity_poly.pdbx_seq_one_letter_code
_entity_poly.pdbx_strand_id
1 'polypeptide(L)' 'MQLNMSERKGKLRANYNINTPDAIQIATSLEVKADLFITNDANLKKISEIKVLLLSEMLKE' A
#
# COMPACT_ATOMS: atom_id res chain seq x y z
N MET A 1 17.21 -9.41 -8.70
CA MET A 1 16.44 -8.85 -9.84
C MET A 1 15.50 -7.77 -9.30
N GLN A 2 15.56 -6.55 -9.82
CA GLN A 2 14.69 -5.46 -9.40
C GLN A 2 13.39 -5.53 -10.22
N LEU A 3 12.25 -5.70 -9.56
CA LEU A 3 10.95 -5.82 -10.22
C LEU A 3 10.51 -4.47 -10.80
N ASN A 4 9.98 -4.46 -12.02
CA ASN A 4 9.40 -3.25 -12.61
C ASN A 4 8.04 -2.91 -11.95
N MET A 5 7.56 -1.68 -12.15
CA MET A 5 6.33 -1.21 -11.50
C MET A 5 5.10 -2.06 -11.83
N SER A 6 4.97 -2.54 -13.07
CA SER A 6 3.85 -3.40 -13.49
C SER A 6 3.85 -4.73 -12.76
N GLU A 7 5.02 -5.35 -12.59
CA GLU A 7 5.18 -6.61 -11.88
C GLU A 7 4.92 -6.46 -10.38
N ARG A 8 5.41 -5.38 -9.74
CA ARG A 8 5.12 -5.08 -8.32
C ARG A 8 3.63 -4.93 -8.07
N LYS A 9 2.93 -4.16 -8.91
CA LYS A 9 1.47 -3.99 -8.83
C LYS A 9 0.73 -5.32 -8.95
N GLY A 10 1.12 -6.14 -9.93
CA GLY A 10 0.54 -7.48 -10.12
C GLY A 10 0.69 -8.37 -8.88
N LYS A 11 1.89 -8.39 -8.28
CA LYS A 11 2.15 -9.17 -7.07
C LYS A 11 1.36 -8.68 -5.86
N LEU A 12 1.26 -7.37 -5.64
CA LEU A 12 0.45 -6.81 -4.56
C LEU A 12 -1.03 -7.20 -4.69
N ARG A 13 -1.59 -7.13 -5.90
CA ARG A 13 -2.98 -7.56 -6.16
C ARG A 13 -3.17 -9.05 -5.89
N ALA A 14 -2.25 -9.90 -6.36
CA ALA A 14 -2.35 -11.34 -6.17
C ALA A 14 -2.21 -11.74 -4.70
N ASN A 15 -1.25 -11.15 -3.99
CA ASN A 15 -0.93 -11.51 -2.60
C ASN A 15 -1.99 -11.01 -1.61
N TYR A 16 -2.52 -9.81 -1.83
CA TYR A 16 -3.42 -9.17 -0.87
C TYR A 16 -4.86 -9.07 -1.36
N ASN A 17 -5.17 -9.48 -2.58
CA ASN A 17 -6.51 -9.38 -3.18
C ASN A 17 -7.08 -7.96 -3.06
N ILE A 18 -6.33 -6.99 -3.58
CA ILE A 18 -6.71 -5.57 -3.61
C ILE A 18 -7.02 -5.10 -5.04
N ASN A 19 -7.77 -3.99 -5.15
CA ASN A 19 -8.11 -3.42 -6.45
C ASN A 19 -6.86 -2.83 -7.15
N THR A 20 -6.99 -2.53 -8.44
CA THR A 20 -5.87 -1.97 -9.23
C THR A 20 -5.40 -0.61 -8.73
N PRO A 21 -6.29 0.37 -8.43
CA PRO A 21 -5.88 1.66 -7.85
C PRO A 21 -5.03 1.53 -6.58
N ASP A 22 -5.45 0.73 -5.59
CA ASP A 22 -4.74 0.55 -4.32
C ASP A 22 -3.35 -0.06 -4.55
N ALA A 23 -3.28 -1.08 -5.43
CA ALA A 23 -2.00 -1.68 -5.79
C ALA A 23 -1.05 -0.68 -6.47
N ILE A 24 -1.56 0.24 -7.29
CA ILE A 24 -0.76 1.32 -7.90
C ILE A 24 -0.23 2.25 -6.81
N GLN A 25 -1.10 2.72 -5.92
CA GLN A 25 -0.73 3.68 -4.87
C GLN A 25 0.32 3.09 -3.92
N ILE A 26 0.15 1.83 -3.53
CA ILE A 26 1.07 1.13 -2.64
C ILE A 26 2.39 0.83 -3.35
N ALA A 27 2.35 0.32 -4.59
CA ALA A 27 3.57 0.12 -5.37
C ALA A 27 4.37 1.43 -5.53
N THR A 28 3.67 2.55 -5.75
CA THR A 28 4.30 3.88 -5.85
C THR A 28 4.93 4.29 -4.52
N SER A 29 4.22 4.10 -3.42
CA SER A 29 4.71 4.42 -2.07
C SER A 29 5.97 3.62 -1.72
N LEU A 30 5.99 2.33 -2.09
CA LEU A 30 7.17 1.47 -1.94
C LEU A 30 8.33 1.91 -2.83
N GLU A 31 8.06 2.35 -4.06
CA GLU A 31 9.09 2.79 -5.01
C GLU A 31 9.78 4.08 -4.54
N VAL A 32 9.00 5.05 -4.05
CA VAL A 32 9.55 6.29 -3.47
C VAL A 32 10.09 6.10 -2.05
N LYS A 33 10.06 4.87 -1.52
CA LYS A 33 10.51 4.50 -0.16
C LYS A 33 9.82 5.34 0.92
N ALA A 34 8.52 5.55 0.78
CA ALA A 34 7.73 6.19 1.83
C ALA A 34 7.76 5.36 3.12
N ASP A 35 7.89 6.04 4.26
CA ASP A 35 7.87 5.38 5.58
C ASP A 35 6.46 4.92 6.00
N LEU A 36 5.42 5.60 5.47
CA LEU A 36 4.04 5.41 5.89
C LEU A 36 3.06 5.60 4.72
N PHE A 37 2.03 4.75 4.67
CA PHE A 37 0.88 4.89 3.80
C PHE A 37 -0.37 5.25 4.63
N ILE A 38 -0.92 6.46 4.42
CA ILE A 38 -2.11 6.93 5.13
C ILE A 38 -3.34 6.66 4.26
N THR A 39 -4.39 6.06 4.85
CA THR A 39 -5.63 5.74 4.12
C THR A 39 -6.85 5.78 5.05
N ASN A 40 -8.05 5.77 4.48
CA ASN A 40 -9.29 5.51 5.22
C ASN A 40 -9.70 4.04 5.18
N ASP A 41 -9.09 3.22 4.32
CA ASP A 41 -9.47 1.82 4.15
C ASP A 41 -8.69 0.90 5.10
N ALA A 42 -9.38 0.41 6.14
CA ALA A 42 -8.85 -0.54 7.09
C ALA A 42 -8.39 -1.86 6.46
N ASN A 43 -8.94 -2.25 5.31
CA ASN A 43 -8.57 -3.49 4.63
C ASN A 43 -7.11 -3.47 4.16
N LEU A 44 -6.52 -2.30 3.94
CA LEU A 44 -5.13 -2.18 3.47
C LEU A 44 -4.10 -2.44 4.57
N LYS A 45 -4.50 -2.50 5.86
CA LYS A 45 -3.61 -2.86 6.97
C LYS A 45 -3.00 -4.26 6.88
N LYS A 46 -3.57 -5.14 6.06
CA LYS A 46 -3.03 -6.49 5.80
C LYS A 46 -1.71 -6.49 5.02
N ILE A 47 -1.32 -5.35 4.44
CA ILE A 47 -0.14 -5.21 3.59
C ILE A 47 1.08 -5.02 4.48
N SER A 48 2.07 -5.88 4.29
CA SER A 48 3.22 -5.98 5.21
C SER A 48 4.44 -5.18 4.76
N GLU A 49 4.48 -4.77 3.48
CA GLU A 49 5.63 -4.12 2.86
C GLU A 49 5.77 -2.64 3.26
N ILE A 50 4.70 -2.00 3.73
CA ILE A 50 4.70 -0.61 4.18
C ILE A 50 3.81 -0.47 5.41
N LYS A 51 4.19 0.41 6.34
CA LYS A 51 3.35 0.72 7.49
C LYS A 51 2.10 1.45 7.01
N VAL A 52 0.93 0.90 7.31
CA VAL A 52 -0.37 1.52 7.00
C VAL A 52 -0.95 2.16 8.27
N LEU A 53 -1.33 3.43 8.19
CA LEU A 53 -2.00 4.16 9.27
C LEU A 53 -3.36 4.65 8.77
N LEU A 54 -4.40 4.50 9.59
CA LEU A 54 -5.70 5.07 9.24
C LEU A 54 -5.74 6.55 9.58
N LEU A 55 -6.39 7.33 8.73
CA LEU A 55 -6.58 8.76 8.98
C LEU A 55 -7.28 9.00 10.32
N SER A 56 -8.25 8.15 10.68
CA SER A 56 -8.94 8.22 11.98
C SER A 56 -8.01 7.98 13.18
N GLU A 57 -6.88 7.29 13.00
CA GLU A 57 -5.88 7.09 14.06
C GLU A 57 -4.98 8.33 14.26
N MET A 58 -4.96 9.23 13.28
CA MET A 58 -4.23 10.51 13.35
C MET A 58 -5.07 11.63 13.97
N LEU A 59 -6.39 11.56 13.82
CA LEU A 59 -7.32 12.52 14.39
C LEU A 59 -7.55 12.16 15.87
N LYS A 60 -6.65 12.63 16.74
CA LYS A 60 -6.92 12.72 18.17
C LYS A 60 -7.54 14.09 18.47
N GLU A 61 -8.67 14.08 19.16
CA GLU A 61 -9.20 15.25 19.87
C GLU A 61 -8.23 15.71 20.97
#